data_AF-A0A1B6JA56-F1
#
_entry.id   AF-A0A1B6JA56-F1
#
_cell.length_a   1.000
_cell.length_b   1.000
_cell.length_c   1.000
_cell.angle_alpha   90.00
_cell.angle_beta   90.00
_cell.angle_gamma   90.00
#
_symmetry.space_group_name_H-M   'P 1'
#
loop_
_entity.id
_entity.type
_entity.pdbx_description
1 polymer ?
#
loop_
_entity_poly.entity_id
_entity_poly.type
_entity_poly.pdbx_seq_one_letter_code
_entity_poly.pdbx_strand_id
1 'polypeptide(L)'
;ADSPDSHPTISDRERDYINSSLVETSSESNTMPTPWRQILTSGPMWALLTASLCHEWGYSMLLIEVPSYLSHVFGFDIKQNGLISSLPYIMKFLLMIVFSWIADYVIKRRLLSLSVSRKMWSVIGDWGEAAALWGLACVSTNVLAAVILITITGALNAGVYPGFFANSLDLAPNFAGLLMGIVNGLSTLSPILAPIVTGYIVTDETDREQWITVFNISAALFFTGSLIFVVFGSTETQPWNNPTTDLVEIKNLNITDTNVKDAKDNFIR
;
A
#
# COMPACT_ATOMS: atom_id res chain seq x y z
N ALA A 1 -22.76 7.07 -14.53
CA ALA A 1 -22.39 8.39 -15.07
C ALA A 1 -20.95 8.60 -14.67
N ASP A 2 -20.03 8.63 -15.64
CA ASP A 2 -18.59 8.53 -15.38
C ASP A 2 -17.90 9.88 -15.19
N SER A 3 -18.67 10.98 -15.20
CA SER A 3 -18.17 12.31 -14.88
C SER A 3 -19.14 13.04 -13.95
N PRO A 4 -18.62 13.84 -13.00
CA PRO A 4 -19.44 14.75 -12.17
C PRO A 4 -20.34 15.63 -13.03
N ASP A 5 -19.87 15.95 -14.25
CA ASP A 5 -20.57 16.78 -15.21
C ASP A 5 -21.81 16.17 -15.86
N SER A 6 -21.93 14.83 -15.84
CA SER A 6 -23.02 14.07 -16.46
C SER A 6 -24.03 13.52 -15.44
N HIS A 7 -23.87 13.86 -14.15
CA HIS A 7 -24.72 13.34 -13.08
C HIS A 7 -26.03 14.14 -12.95
N PRO A 8 -27.22 13.51 -13.05
CA PRO A 8 -28.49 14.22 -13.12
C PRO A 8 -28.95 14.86 -11.80
N THR A 9 -28.36 14.48 -10.66
CA THR A 9 -28.79 14.93 -9.32
C THR A 9 -27.71 15.68 -8.53
N ILE A 10 -26.58 16.03 -9.15
CA ILE A 10 -25.52 16.78 -8.47
C ILE A 10 -25.87 18.26 -8.38
N SER A 11 -25.61 18.90 -7.24
CA SER A 11 -25.79 20.34 -7.09
C SER A 11 -24.65 21.12 -7.74
N ASP A 12 -24.92 22.32 -8.28
CA ASP A 12 -23.88 23.15 -8.93
C ASP A 12 -22.71 23.45 -8.00
N ARG A 13 -22.97 23.66 -6.70
CA ARG A 13 -21.91 23.86 -5.68
C ARG A 13 -21.05 22.62 -5.47
N GLU A 14 -21.65 21.45 -5.44
CA GLU A 14 -20.93 20.18 -5.29
C GLU A 14 -20.14 19.84 -6.56
N ARG A 15 -20.71 20.16 -7.73
CA ARG A 15 -20.04 20.06 -9.03
C ARG A 15 -18.82 20.96 -9.11
N ASP A 16 -18.96 22.24 -8.74
CA ASP A 16 -17.85 23.20 -8.73
C ASP A 16 -16.80 22.80 -7.69
N TYR A 17 -17.21 22.30 -6.53
CA TYR A 17 -16.29 21.78 -5.52
C TYR A 17 -15.51 20.56 -6.02
N ILE A 18 -16.18 19.58 -6.64
CA ILE A 18 -15.52 18.38 -7.18
C ILE A 18 -14.59 18.75 -8.34
N ASN A 19 -15.05 19.58 -9.29
CA ASN A 19 -14.24 20.01 -10.43
C ASN A 19 -13.03 20.86 -10.02
N SER A 20 -13.13 21.64 -8.93
CA SER A 20 -11.99 22.39 -8.37
C SER A 20 -11.07 21.55 -7.47
N SER A 21 -11.56 20.41 -6.95
CA SER A 21 -10.79 19.51 -6.08
C SER A 21 -10.13 18.35 -6.83
N LEU A 22 -10.65 18.00 -8.01
CA LEU A 22 -10.01 17.07 -8.93
C LEU A 22 -8.75 17.75 -9.47
N VAL A 23 -7.60 17.38 -8.91
CA VAL A 23 -6.27 17.78 -9.39
C VAL A 23 -6.14 17.34 -10.83
N GLU A 24 -6.40 18.22 -11.81
CA GLU A 24 -6.19 18.03 -13.25
C GLU A 24 -6.40 16.59 -13.74
N THR A 25 -7.38 15.87 -13.17
CA THR A 25 -7.77 14.53 -13.61
C THR A 25 -8.69 14.77 -14.78
N SER A 26 -8.12 15.45 -15.78
CA SER A 26 -8.80 15.88 -16.96
C SER A 26 -9.20 14.62 -17.71
N SER A 27 -10.32 14.74 -18.40
CA SER A 27 -10.79 13.88 -19.48
C SER A 27 -9.72 13.46 -20.52
N GLU A 28 -8.48 13.99 -20.43
CA GLU A 28 -7.30 13.58 -21.19
C GLU A 28 -6.58 12.34 -20.61
N SER A 29 -6.82 11.91 -19.36
CA SER A 29 -6.15 10.71 -18.81
C SER A 29 -6.43 9.43 -19.63
N ASN A 30 -7.61 9.36 -20.26
CA ASN A 30 -8.01 8.26 -21.15
C ASN A 30 -7.30 8.28 -22.52
N THR A 31 -6.63 9.38 -22.90
CA THR A 31 -5.92 9.51 -24.17
C THR A 31 -4.40 9.58 -24.02
N MET A 32 -3.87 9.58 -22.78
CA MET A 32 -2.43 9.60 -22.53
C MET A 32 -1.79 8.22 -22.78
N PRO A 33 -0.73 8.13 -23.61
CA PRO A 33 0.01 6.89 -23.78
C PRO A 33 0.73 6.52 -22.48
N THR A 34 0.48 5.31 -21.97
CA THR A 34 1.04 4.84 -20.70
C THR A 34 2.57 4.70 -20.78
N PRO A 35 3.35 5.41 -19.93
CA PRO A 35 4.80 5.38 -19.98
C PRO A 35 5.39 4.16 -19.25
N TRP A 36 5.16 2.96 -19.79
CA TRP A 36 5.55 1.66 -19.20
C TRP A 36 6.99 1.60 -18.70
N ARG A 37 7.95 2.07 -19.51
CA ARG A 37 9.38 2.03 -19.16
C ARG A 37 9.69 2.92 -17.95
N GLN A 38 9.07 4.09 -17.85
CA GLN A 38 9.34 5.03 -16.76
C GLN A 38 8.72 4.54 -15.45
N ILE A 39 7.51 3.96 -15.52
CA ILE A 39 6.85 3.33 -14.38
C ILE A 39 7.71 2.18 -13.83
N LEU A 40 8.09 1.24 -14.69
CA LEU A 40 8.85 0.04 -14.32
C LEU A 40 10.32 0.30 -13.97
N THR A 41 10.85 1.50 -14.25
CA THR A 41 12.23 1.88 -13.87
C THR A 41 12.24 2.79 -12.63
N SER A 42 11.07 3.19 -12.11
CA SER A 42 11.00 4.13 -11.00
C SER A 42 11.29 3.47 -9.64
N GLY A 43 12.26 4.01 -8.90
CA GLY A 43 12.64 3.52 -7.57
C GLY A 43 11.48 3.46 -6.56
N PRO A 44 10.64 4.51 -6.45
CA PRO A 44 9.49 4.50 -5.55
C PRO A 44 8.44 3.45 -5.87
N MET A 45 8.27 3.08 -7.14
CA MET A 45 7.37 1.98 -7.55
C MET A 45 7.89 0.64 -7.07
N TRP A 46 9.19 0.37 -7.22
CA TRP A 46 9.80 -0.85 -6.70
C TRP A 46 9.76 -0.90 -5.17
N ALA A 47 10.01 0.22 -4.49
CA ALA A 47 9.90 0.29 -3.03
C ALA A 47 8.48 -0.04 -2.55
N LEU A 48 7.46 0.52 -3.21
CA LEU A 48 6.06 0.23 -2.95
C LEU A 48 5.73 -1.25 -3.23
N LEU A 49 6.16 -1.78 -4.38
CA LEU A 49 5.93 -3.18 -4.75
C LEU A 49 6.57 -4.15 -3.75
N THR A 50 7.82 -3.90 -3.33
CA THR A 50 8.49 -4.74 -2.33
C THR A 50 7.79 -4.69 -0.98
N ALA A 51 7.33 -3.52 -0.56
CA ALA A 51 6.59 -3.37 0.69
C ALA A 51 5.27 -4.14 0.65
N SER A 52 4.51 -3.99 -0.44
CA SER A 52 3.25 -4.73 -0.64
C SER A 52 3.47 -6.24 -0.71
N LEU A 53 4.51 -6.72 -1.39
CA LEU A 53 4.86 -8.15 -1.45
C LEU A 53 5.17 -8.73 -0.06
N CYS A 54 5.97 -8.03 0.74
CA CYS A 54 6.30 -8.45 2.10
C CYS A 54 5.08 -8.38 3.02
N HIS A 55 4.24 -7.37 2.86
CA HIS A 55 3.02 -7.21 3.62
C HIS A 55 2.02 -8.35 3.34
N GLU A 56 1.74 -8.64 2.07
CA GLU A 56 0.83 -9.73 1.68
C GLU A 56 1.35 -11.09 2.12
N TRP A 57 2.67 -11.31 2.11
CA TRP A 57 3.27 -12.51 2.69
C TRP A 57 2.90 -12.65 4.17
N GLY A 58 3.24 -11.66 4.99
CA GLY A 58 3.02 -11.74 6.43
C GLY A 58 1.54 -11.74 6.80
N TYR A 59 0.71 -11.01 6.05
CA TYR A 59 -0.75 -11.04 6.22
C TYR A 59 -1.33 -12.42 5.93
N SER A 60 -0.87 -13.10 4.87
CA SER A 60 -1.30 -14.48 4.59
C SER A 60 -0.90 -15.46 5.70
N MET A 61 0.30 -15.32 6.25
CA MET A 61 0.77 -16.10 7.40
C MET A 61 -0.11 -15.88 8.64
N LEU A 62 -0.51 -14.64 8.91
CA LEU A 62 -1.44 -14.32 9.98
C LEU A 62 -2.82 -14.92 9.78
N LEU A 63 -3.30 -15.00 8.55
CA LEU A 63 -4.63 -15.53 8.25
C LEU A 63 -4.69 -17.05 8.26
N ILE A 64 -3.64 -17.70 7.76
CA ILE A 64 -3.64 -19.15 7.51
C ILE A 64 -2.94 -19.89 8.66
N GLU A 65 -1.72 -19.46 8.99
CA GLU A 65 -0.83 -20.24 9.87
C GLU A 65 -1.10 -19.99 11.34
N VAL A 66 -1.47 -18.78 11.74
CA VAL A 66 -1.77 -18.48 13.14
C VAL A 66 -2.95 -19.30 13.68
N PRO A 67 -4.10 -19.43 12.98
CA PRO A 67 -5.16 -20.35 13.40
C PRO A 67 -4.70 -21.81 13.47
N SER A 68 -3.88 -22.26 12.51
CA SER A 68 -3.32 -23.61 12.49
C SER A 68 -2.39 -23.84 13.68
N TYR A 69 -1.52 -22.90 14.00
CA TYR A 69 -0.63 -22.94 15.17
C TYR A 69 -1.41 -23.02 16.48
N LEU A 70 -2.46 -22.21 16.65
CA LEU A 70 -3.34 -22.29 17.82
C LEU A 70 -4.02 -23.66 17.95
N SER A 71 -4.45 -24.23 16.83
CA SER A 71 -5.10 -25.55 16.80
C SER A 71 -4.11 -26.66 17.16
N HIS A 72 -2.95 -26.73 16.51
CA HIS A 72 -2.02 -27.86 16.66
C HIS A 72 -1.15 -27.77 17.91
N VAL A 73 -0.72 -26.56 18.31
CA VAL A 73 0.19 -26.38 19.47
C VAL A 73 -0.58 -26.15 20.77
N PHE A 74 -1.66 -25.36 20.73
CA PHE A 74 -2.44 -25.07 21.93
C PHE A 74 -3.69 -25.94 22.08
N GLY A 75 -4.02 -26.77 21.09
CA GLY A 75 -5.28 -27.54 21.08
C GLY A 75 -6.51 -26.65 21.02
N PHE A 76 -6.37 -25.38 20.62
CA PHE A 76 -7.42 -24.40 20.64
C PHE A 76 -7.88 -24.07 19.22
N ASP A 77 -9.01 -24.64 18.84
CA ASP A 77 -9.62 -24.35 17.55
C ASP A 77 -10.33 -22.99 17.59
N ILE A 78 -9.62 -21.94 17.18
CA ILE A 78 -10.17 -20.60 17.07
C ILE A 78 -11.34 -20.54 16.09
N LYS A 79 -11.38 -21.42 15.07
CA LYS A 79 -12.40 -21.44 14.02
C LYS A 79 -13.74 -21.92 14.56
N GLN A 80 -13.75 -22.77 15.59
CA GLN A 80 -14.97 -23.19 16.27
C GLN A 80 -15.63 -22.06 17.08
N ASN A 81 -14.84 -21.08 17.51
CA ASN A 81 -15.36 -19.93 18.26
C ASN A 81 -15.43 -18.69 17.36
N GLY A 82 -16.57 -18.54 16.67
CA GLY A 82 -16.81 -17.41 15.76
C GLY A 82 -16.71 -16.03 16.42
N LEU A 83 -16.98 -15.91 17.73
CA LEU A 83 -16.77 -14.65 18.46
C LEU A 83 -15.29 -14.31 18.56
N ILE A 84 -14.43 -15.28 18.89
CA ILE A 84 -12.99 -15.05 19.01
C ILE A 84 -12.35 -14.84 17.62
N SER A 85 -12.77 -15.61 16.61
CA SER A 85 -12.29 -15.46 15.24
C SER A 85 -12.66 -14.11 14.60
N SER A 86 -13.77 -13.48 15.01
CA SER A 86 -14.20 -12.19 14.48
C SER A 86 -13.54 -10.98 15.15
N LEU A 87 -13.02 -11.14 16.38
CA LEU A 87 -12.40 -10.05 17.15
C LEU A 87 -11.29 -9.31 16.38
N PRO A 88 -10.29 -9.96 15.76
CA PRO A 88 -9.22 -9.26 15.05
C PRO A 88 -9.75 -8.40 13.90
N TYR A 89 -10.77 -8.89 13.18
CA TYR A 89 -11.35 -8.18 12.04
C TYR A 89 -12.22 -7.00 12.47
N ILE A 90 -13.01 -7.16 13.54
CA ILE A 90 -13.82 -6.06 14.09
C ILE A 90 -12.89 -4.97 14.62
N MET A 91 -11.84 -5.34 15.36
CA MET A 91 -10.86 -4.39 15.87
C MET A 91 -10.09 -3.70 14.74
N LYS A 92 -9.69 -4.43 13.70
CA LYS A 92 -9.11 -3.87 12.47
C LYS A 92 -10.04 -2.85 11.83
N PHE A 93 -11.32 -3.17 11.67
CA PHE A 93 -12.31 -2.26 11.08
C PHE A 93 -12.43 -0.96 11.87
N LEU A 94 -12.56 -1.05 13.21
CA LEU A 94 -12.67 0.13 14.07
C LEU A 94 -11.39 0.97 14.05
N LEU A 95 -10.21 0.36 14.18
CA LEU A 95 -8.95 1.08 14.14
C LEU A 95 -8.65 1.66 12.76
N MET A 96 -9.08 1.01 11.67
CA MET A 96 -8.90 1.54 10.32
C MET A 96 -9.60 2.88 10.16
N ILE A 97 -10.83 3.02 10.68
CA ILE A 97 -11.56 4.30 10.66
C ILE A 97 -10.82 5.34 11.50
N VAL A 98 -10.40 4.98 12.71
CA VAL A 98 -9.71 5.90 13.63
C VAL A 98 -8.37 6.36 13.06
N PHE A 99 -7.54 5.43 12.59
CA PHE A 99 -6.22 5.74 12.03
C PHE A 99 -6.34 6.56 10.75
N SER A 100 -7.28 6.24 9.86
CA SER A 100 -7.52 7.05 8.65
C SER A 100 -7.97 8.46 9.01
N TRP A 101 -8.88 8.61 9.98
CA TRP A 101 -9.33 9.93 10.44
C TRP A 101 -8.19 10.74 11.07
N ILE A 102 -7.35 10.12 11.91
CA ILE A 102 -6.19 10.78 12.50
C ILE A 102 -5.17 11.16 11.41
N ALA A 103 -4.91 10.27 10.46
CA ALA A 103 -4.01 10.53 9.34
C ALA A 103 -4.47 11.76 8.54
N ASP A 104 -5.74 11.83 8.18
CA ASP A 104 -6.33 12.96 7.49
C ASP A 104 -6.28 14.24 8.32
N TYR A 105 -6.55 14.14 9.63
CA TYR A 105 -6.48 15.28 10.54
C TYR A 105 -5.05 15.87 10.62
N VAL A 106 -4.05 15.00 10.75
CA VAL A 106 -2.62 15.38 10.79
C VAL A 106 -2.20 16.07 9.51
N ILE A 107 -2.64 15.56 8.35
CA ILE A 107 -2.34 16.14 7.03
C ILE A 107 -3.07 17.50 6.88
N LYS A 108 -4.36 17.59 7.20
CA LYS A 108 -5.16 18.84 7.08
C LYS A 108 -4.63 19.97 7.95
N ARG A 109 -4.15 19.64 9.15
CA ARG A 109 -3.53 20.60 10.08
C ARG A 109 -2.07 20.93 9.73
N ARG A 110 -1.51 20.33 8.68
CA ARG A 110 -0.11 20.47 8.27
C ARG A 110 0.88 20.20 9.41
N LEU A 111 0.54 19.27 10.31
CA LEU A 111 1.38 18.90 11.44
C LEU A 111 2.60 18.08 10.99
N LEU A 112 2.42 17.25 9.96
CA LEU A 112 3.47 16.47 9.32
C LEU A 112 3.39 16.62 7.80
N SER A 113 4.51 16.43 7.11
CA SER A 113 4.49 16.30 5.65
C SER A 113 3.79 15.00 5.25
N LEU A 114 3.24 14.96 4.04
CA LEU A 114 2.56 13.77 3.51
C LEU A 114 3.49 12.55 3.57
N SER A 115 4.74 12.71 3.13
CA SER A 115 5.76 11.64 3.16
C SER A 115 6.00 11.09 4.57
N VAL A 116 6.17 11.97 5.55
CA VAL A 116 6.43 11.55 6.93
C VAL A 116 5.20 10.86 7.53
N SER A 117 4.00 11.37 7.26
CA SER A 117 2.75 10.76 7.70
C SER A 117 2.58 9.35 7.12
N ARG A 118 2.72 9.18 5.79
CA ARG A 118 2.61 7.87 5.13
C ARG A 118 3.61 6.86 5.68
N LYS A 119 4.89 7.27 5.82
CA LYS A 119 5.95 6.41 6.37
C LYS A 119 5.69 6.03 7.82
N MET A 120 5.25 6.97 8.65
CA MET A 120 4.92 6.73 10.06
C MET A 120 3.81 5.69 10.20
N TRP A 121 2.72 5.83 9.43
CA TRP A 121 1.61 4.88 9.47
C TRP A 121 1.99 3.48 8.97
N SER A 122 2.80 3.38 7.91
CA SER A 122 3.36 2.10 7.45
C SER A 122 4.22 1.43 8.53
N VAL A 123 5.06 2.19 9.24
CA VAL A 123 5.90 1.66 10.32
C VAL A 123 5.04 1.17 11.49
N ILE A 124 4.04 1.96 11.91
CA ILE A 124 3.14 1.57 13.01
C ILE A 124 2.39 0.27 12.67
N GLY A 125 1.95 0.12 11.42
CA GLY A 125 1.32 -1.10 10.94
C GLY A 125 2.27 -2.28 10.91
N ASP A 126 3.26 -2.25 10.01
CA ASP A 126 4.11 -3.42 9.73
C ASP A 126 5.03 -3.78 10.91
N TRP A 127 5.61 -2.80 11.61
CA TRP A 127 6.48 -3.10 12.76
C TRP A 127 5.66 -3.47 13.99
N GLY A 128 4.46 -2.88 14.14
CA GLY A 128 3.51 -3.28 15.16
C GLY A 128 3.09 -4.74 15.00
N GLU A 129 2.81 -5.14 13.75
CA GLU A 129 2.51 -6.53 13.41
C GLU A 129 3.71 -7.46 13.64
N ALA A 130 4.91 -7.07 13.20
CA ALA A 130 6.12 -7.86 13.39
C ALA A 130 6.44 -8.09 14.88
N ALA A 131 6.31 -7.05 15.71
CA ALA A 131 6.54 -7.15 17.15
C ALA A 131 5.51 -8.04 17.84
N ALA A 132 4.24 -7.96 17.43
CA ALA A 132 3.18 -8.78 17.99
C ALA A 132 3.29 -10.26 17.55
N LEU A 133 3.71 -10.53 16.30
CA LEU A 133 4.07 -11.87 15.83
C LEU A 133 5.25 -12.47 16.57
N TRP A 134 6.29 -11.68 16.79
CA TRP A 134 7.44 -12.11 17.59
C TRP A 134 7.02 -12.39 19.05
N GLY A 135 6.15 -11.55 19.61
CA GLY A 135 5.53 -11.80 20.92
C GLY A 135 4.73 -13.10 20.97
N LEU A 136 3.98 -13.44 19.90
CA LEU A 136 3.23 -14.69 19.80
C LEU A 136 4.16 -15.91 19.82
N ALA A 137 5.32 -15.81 19.16
CA ALA A 137 6.36 -16.84 19.21
C ALA A 137 6.87 -17.08 20.64
N CYS A 138 7.01 -16.03 21.44
CA CYS A 138 7.46 -16.13 22.84
C CYS A 138 6.40 -16.73 23.79
N VAL A 139 5.10 -16.58 23.50
CA VAL A 139 4.02 -17.10 24.36
C VAL A 139 3.91 -18.62 24.23
N SER A 140 4.07 -19.33 25.36
CA SER A 140 4.14 -20.80 25.41
C SER A 140 2.91 -21.51 25.95
N THR A 141 2.18 -20.88 26.87
CA THR A 141 1.25 -21.63 27.74
C THR A 141 -0.11 -20.96 27.94
N ASN A 142 -0.31 -19.75 27.42
CA ASN A 142 -1.53 -18.99 27.67
C ASN A 142 -2.26 -18.65 26.36
N VAL A 143 -3.34 -19.40 26.09
CA VAL A 143 -4.21 -19.21 24.93
C VAL A 143 -4.83 -17.81 24.91
N LEU A 144 -5.23 -17.28 26.06
CA LEU A 144 -5.81 -15.93 26.15
C LEU A 144 -4.78 -14.88 25.73
N ALA A 145 -3.52 -15.02 26.15
CA ALA A 145 -2.46 -14.12 25.75
C ALA A 145 -2.18 -14.19 24.23
N ALA A 146 -2.20 -15.39 23.66
CA ALA A 146 -2.06 -15.58 22.21
C ALA A 146 -3.20 -14.91 21.42
N VAL A 147 -4.45 -15.10 21.84
CA VAL A 147 -5.62 -14.47 21.22
C VAL A 147 -5.56 -12.94 21.31
N ILE A 148 -5.15 -12.39 22.46
CA ILE A 148 -4.99 -10.95 22.63
C ILE A 148 -3.92 -10.41 21.69
N LEU A 149 -2.76 -11.08 21.60
CA LEU A 149 -1.67 -10.69 20.70
C LEU A 149 -2.12 -10.70 19.24
N ILE A 150 -2.80 -11.76 18.79
CA ILE A 150 -3.33 -11.87 17.42
C ILE A 150 -4.35 -10.77 17.13
N THR A 151 -5.20 -10.45 18.11
CA THR A 151 -6.17 -9.35 17.99
C THR A 151 -5.46 -8.01 17.85
N ILE A 152 -4.40 -7.77 18.63
CA ILE A 152 -3.55 -6.57 18.53
C ILE A 152 -2.87 -6.52 17.16
N THR A 153 -2.30 -7.63 16.69
CA THR A 153 -1.68 -7.72 15.36
C THR A 153 -2.66 -7.32 14.26
N GLY A 154 -3.85 -7.95 14.23
CA GLY A 154 -4.88 -7.62 13.24
C GLY A 154 -5.36 -6.17 13.34
N ALA A 155 -5.40 -5.61 14.55
CA ALA A 155 -5.79 -4.22 14.76
C ALA A 155 -4.70 -3.23 14.28
N LEU A 156 -3.41 -3.51 14.53
CA LEU A 156 -2.29 -2.66 14.10
C LEU A 156 -2.14 -2.64 12.57
N ASN A 157 -2.49 -3.74 11.89
CA ASN A 157 -2.57 -3.83 10.43
C ASN A 157 -3.42 -2.73 9.78
N ALA A 158 -4.39 -2.17 10.51
CA ALA A 158 -5.16 -1.02 10.07
C ALA A 158 -4.29 0.21 9.69
N GLY A 159 -3.09 0.34 10.24
CA GLY A 159 -2.17 1.46 9.96
C GLY A 159 -1.59 1.45 8.55
N VAL A 160 -1.57 0.30 7.88
CA VAL A 160 -1.02 0.14 6.54
C VAL A 160 -1.86 0.88 5.48
N TYR A 161 -3.17 0.96 5.66
CA TYR A 161 -4.10 1.60 4.72
C TYR A 161 -3.82 3.09 4.52
N PRO A 162 -3.76 3.93 5.58
CA PRO A 162 -3.34 5.33 5.43
C PRO A 162 -1.83 5.49 5.17
N GLY A 163 -1.04 4.41 5.22
CA GLY A 163 0.40 4.37 4.96
C GLY A 163 0.74 4.10 3.48
N PHE A 164 1.36 2.95 3.20
CA PHE A 164 1.85 2.64 1.85
C PHE A 164 0.72 2.36 0.86
N PHE A 165 -0.44 1.88 1.31
CA PHE A 165 -1.55 1.58 0.39
C PHE A 165 -2.07 2.86 -0.28
N ALA A 166 -2.26 3.92 0.53
CA ALA A 166 -2.60 5.26 0.03
C ALA A 166 -1.49 5.89 -0.82
N ASN A 167 -0.22 5.50 -0.63
CA ASN A 167 0.91 6.05 -1.40
C ASN A 167 0.80 5.80 -2.90
N SER A 168 0.11 4.74 -3.33
CA SER A 168 -0.14 4.46 -4.75
C SER A 168 -0.91 5.59 -5.44
N LEU A 169 -1.83 6.23 -4.71
CA LEU A 169 -2.59 7.38 -5.18
C LEU A 169 -1.72 8.65 -5.20
N ASP A 170 -0.86 8.81 -4.19
CA ASP A 170 0.03 9.96 -4.05
C ASP A 170 1.14 9.97 -5.13
N LEU A 171 1.64 8.80 -5.52
CA LEU A 171 2.71 8.62 -6.51
C LEU A 171 2.30 9.02 -7.95
N ALA A 172 1.10 8.62 -8.38
CA ALA A 172 0.65 8.88 -9.74
C ALA A 172 -0.89 8.95 -9.83
N PRO A 173 -1.52 10.08 -9.48
CA PRO A 173 -2.96 10.24 -9.53
C PRO A 173 -3.62 9.85 -10.87
N ASN A 174 -2.98 10.18 -12.01
CA ASN A 174 -3.53 9.90 -13.35
C ASN A 174 -3.44 8.41 -13.72
N PHE A 175 -2.48 7.68 -13.15
CA PHE A 175 -2.25 6.26 -13.39
C PHE A 175 -2.49 5.41 -12.14
N ALA A 176 -3.20 5.94 -11.14
CA ALA A 176 -3.28 5.33 -9.82
C ALA A 176 -3.93 3.94 -9.87
N GLY A 177 -4.99 3.78 -10.67
CA GLY A 177 -5.63 2.49 -10.89
C GLY A 177 -4.71 1.45 -11.53
N LEU A 178 -3.88 1.87 -12.50
CA LEU A 178 -2.89 1.00 -13.14
C LEU A 178 -1.79 0.59 -12.13
N LEU A 179 -1.24 1.56 -11.39
CA LEU A 179 -0.18 1.32 -10.43
C LEU A 179 -0.66 0.39 -9.31
N MET A 180 -1.83 0.67 -8.74
CA MET A 180 -2.45 -0.16 -7.72
C MET A 180 -2.77 -1.57 -8.25
N GLY A 181 -3.21 -1.69 -9.51
CA GLY A 181 -3.45 -2.98 -10.16
C GLY A 181 -2.17 -3.81 -10.33
N ILE A 182 -1.08 -3.21 -10.80
CA ILE A 182 0.22 -3.90 -10.95
C ILE A 182 0.75 -4.34 -9.59
N VAL A 183 0.75 -3.42 -8.62
CA VAL A 183 1.25 -3.69 -7.27
C VAL A 183 0.45 -4.81 -6.61
N ASN A 184 -0.88 -4.74 -6.61
CA ASN A 184 -1.73 -5.77 -6.00
C ASN A 184 -1.63 -7.11 -6.75
N GLY A 185 -1.61 -7.09 -8.08
CA GLY A 185 -1.50 -8.28 -8.91
C GLY A 185 -0.22 -9.06 -8.65
N LEU A 186 0.91 -8.36 -8.57
CA LEU A 186 2.20 -8.99 -8.21
C LEU A 186 2.26 -9.39 -6.74
N SER A 187 1.70 -8.58 -5.84
CA SER A 187 1.72 -8.87 -4.39
C SER A 187 0.91 -10.12 -4.02
N THR A 188 -0.09 -10.48 -4.83
CA THR A 188 -0.89 -11.71 -4.67
C THR A 188 -0.07 -12.99 -4.90
N LEU A 189 1.13 -12.90 -5.48
CA LEU A 189 2.03 -14.05 -5.58
C LEU A 189 2.58 -14.46 -4.20
N SER A 190 2.74 -13.53 -3.27
CA SER A 190 3.27 -13.82 -1.94
C SER A 190 2.38 -14.77 -1.13
N PRO A 191 1.06 -14.54 -1.01
CA PRO A 191 0.15 -15.48 -0.34
C PRO A 191 0.11 -16.89 -0.93
N ILE A 192 0.46 -17.06 -2.21
CA ILE A 192 0.54 -18.38 -2.85
C ILE A 192 1.80 -19.12 -2.37
N LEU A 193 2.92 -18.40 -2.26
CA LEU A 193 4.21 -18.95 -1.87
C LEU A 193 4.32 -19.18 -0.36
N ALA A 194 3.66 -18.37 0.46
CA ALA A 194 3.76 -18.43 1.92
C ALA A 194 3.43 -19.82 2.50
N PRO A 195 2.24 -20.42 2.25
CA PRO A 195 1.91 -21.75 2.78
C PRO A 195 2.82 -22.87 2.23
N ILE A 196 3.31 -22.72 0.99
CA ILE A 196 4.25 -23.69 0.39
C ILE A 196 5.54 -23.69 1.20
N VAL A 197 6.09 -22.51 1.51
CA VAL A 197 7.30 -22.40 2.33
C VAL A 197 7.04 -22.85 3.76
N THR A 198 5.89 -22.52 4.36
CA THR A 198 5.51 -23.07 5.67
C THR A 198 5.55 -24.59 5.66
N GLY A 199 4.92 -25.25 4.67
CA GLY A 199 4.84 -26.70 4.60
C GLY A 199 6.19 -27.40 4.41
N TYR A 200 7.21 -26.71 3.90
CA TYR A 200 8.58 -27.24 3.87
C TYR A 200 9.33 -27.07 5.19
N ILE A 201 8.99 -26.05 5.99
CA ILE A 201 9.64 -25.74 7.27
C ILE A 201 8.97 -26.52 8.41
N VAL A 202 7.65 -26.53 8.44
CA VAL A 202 6.82 -27.23 9.44
C VAL A 202 6.58 -28.65 8.95
N THR A 203 7.51 -29.52 9.30
CA THR A 203 7.44 -30.98 9.08
C THR A 203 6.65 -31.69 10.17
N ASP A 204 6.64 -31.14 11.39
CA ASP A 204 5.82 -31.58 12.50
C ASP A 204 4.94 -30.41 12.98
N GLU A 205 3.64 -30.53 12.74
CA GLU A 205 2.66 -29.50 13.09
C GLU A 205 2.53 -29.28 14.60
N THR A 206 3.03 -30.20 15.42
CA THR A 206 3.05 -30.07 16.88
C THR A 206 4.35 -29.45 17.41
N ASP A 207 5.39 -29.38 16.57
CA ASP A 207 6.68 -28.82 16.96
C ASP A 207 6.66 -27.29 16.93
N ARG A 208 6.68 -26.71 18.13
CA ARG A 208 6.64 -25.27 18.34
C ARG A 208 7.86 -24.54 17.78
N GLU A 209 9.05 -25.14 17.78
CA GLU A 209 10.27 -24.47 17.31
C GLU A 209 10.21 -24.19 15.80
N GLN A 210 9.56 -25.10 15.05
CA GLN A 210 9.34 -24.94 13.61
C GLN A 210 8.38 -23.78 13.32
N TRP A 211 7.28 -23.67 14.07
CA TRP A 211 6.35 -22.54 13.97
C TRP A 211 6.99 -21.20 14.35
N ILE A 212 7.78 -21.18 15.42
CA ILE A 212 8.54 -19.98 15.84
C ILE A 212 9.46 -19.51 14.71
N THR A 213 10.11 -20.45 14.01
CA THR A 213 10.98 -20.13 12.87
C THR A 213 10.19 -19.46 11.74
N VAL A 214 9.01 -19.97 11.40
CA VAL A 214 8.12 -19.37 10.37
C VAL A 214 7.65 -17.98 10.76
N PHE A 215 7.26 -17.79 12.03
CA PHE A 215 6.85 -16.47 12.53
C PHE A 215 8.00 -15.47 12.54
N ASN A 216 9.22 -15.90 12.89
CA ASN A 216 10.41 -15.05 12.84
C ASN A 216 10.76 -14.62 11.41
N ILE A 217 10.65 -15.52 10.42
CA ILE A 217 10.84 -15.19 9.01
C ILE A 217 9.81 -14.14 8.57
N SER A 218 8.55 -14.34 8.94
CA SER A 218 7.46 -13.41 8.60
C SER A 218 7.65 -12.04 9.25
N ALA A 219 8.06 -11.99 10.52
CA ALA A 219 8.38 -10.75 11.22
C ALA A 219 9.57 -10.02 10.58
N ALA A 220 10.60 -10.75 10.14
CA ALA A 220 11.73 -10.18 9.41
C ALA A 220 11.30 -9.60 8.05
N LEU A 221 10.41 -10.27 7.31
CA LEU A 221 9.87 -9.77 6.06
C LEU A 221 9.05 -8.49 6.24
N PHE A 222 8.17 -8.44 7.25
CA PHE A 222 7.44 -7.20 7.59
C PHE A 222 8.39 -6.04 7.92
N PHE A 223 9.39 -6.30 8.77
CA PHE A 223 10.35 -5.28 9.16
C PHE A 223 11.16 -4.76 7.96
N THR A 224 11.68 -5.68 7.14
CA THR A 224 12.50 -5.33 5.97
C THR A 224 11.70 -4.65 4.87
N GLY A 225 10.49 -5.12 4.57
CA GLY A 225 9.59 -4.48 3.59
C GLY A 225 9.24 -3.05 3.99
N SER A 226 8.87 -2.83 5.25
CA SER A 226 8.57 -1.50 5.78
C SER A 226 9.82 -0.60 5.80
N LEU A 227 10.99 -1.15 6.15
CA LEU A 227 12.25 -0.41 6.12
C LEU A 227 12.61 0.07 4.71
N ILE A 228 12.44 -0.78 3.70
CA ILE A 228 12.66 -0.42 2.29
C ILE A 228 11.72 0.73 1.90
N PHE A 229 10.45 0.67 2.30
CA PHE A 229 9.49 1.75 2.06
C PHE A 229 9.86 3.04 2.77
N VAL A 230 10.35 2.99 4.01
CA VAL A 230 10.78 4.18 4.75
C VAL A 230 11.98 4.85 4.06
N VAL A 231 12.94 4.06 3.59
CA VAL A 231 14.18 4.56 2.98
C VAL A 231 13.95 5.06 1.55
N PHE A 232 13.28 4.27 0.71
CA PHE A 232 13.16 4.52 -0.73
C PHE A 232 11.77 5.00 -1.17
N GLY A 233 10.76 4.89 -0.31
CA GLY A 233 9.41 5.36 -0.61
C GLY A 233 9.37 6.88 -0.73
N SER A 234 8.70 7.35 -1.78
CA SER A 234 8.38 8.75 -2.00
C SER A 234 6.87 8.92 -2.15
N THR A 235 6.36 10.05 -1.66
CA THR A 235 4.97 10.51 -1.85
C THR A 235 4.92 11.69 -2.81
N GLU A 236 6.02 12.01 -3.50
CA GLU A 236 6.04 13.04 -4.52
C GLU A 236 5.49 12.47 -5.83
N THR A 237 4.63 13.26 -6.48
CA THR A 237 4.07 12.92 -7.77
C THR A 237 5.21 12.68 -8.77
N GLN A 238 5.21 11.50 -9.38
CA GLN A 238 6.29 11.13 -10.29
C GLN A 238 6.21 11.94 -11.58
N PRO A 239 7.36 12.29 -12.19
CA PRO A 239 7.40 13.12 -13.40
C PRO A 239 6.61 12.52 -14.57
N TRP A 240 6.52 11.19 -14.62
CA TRP A 240 5.75 10.46 -15.63
C TRP A 240 4.23 10.50 -15.44
N ASN A 241 3.72 11.15 -14.38
CA ASN A 241 2.29 11.33 -14.15
C ASN A 241 1.64 12.29 -15.18
N ASN A 242 2.41 13.25 -15.73
CA ASN A 242 1.95 14.23 -16.72
C ASN A 242 2.84 14.21 -17.98
N PRO A 243 2.69 13.23 -18.89
CA PRO A 243 3.50 13.16 -20.11
C PRO A 243 3.25 14.33 -21.09
N THR A 244 2.13 15.05 -20.96
CA THR A 244 1.72 16.11 -21.88
C THR A 244 2.51 17.42 -21.70
N THR A 245 2.94 17.75 -20.49
CA THR A 245 3.73 18.98 -20.24
C THR A 245 5.05 18.92 -20.98
N ASP A 246 5.77 17.80 -20.90
CA ASP A 246 7.06 17.62 -21.58
C ASP A 246 6.89 17.62 -23.11
N LEU A 247 5.84 16.98 -23.65
CA LEU A 247 5.61 16.92 -25.10
C LEU A 247 5.14 18.26 -25.68
N VAL A 248 4.33 19.03 -24.96
CA VAL A 248 3.92 20.39 -25.36
C VAL A 248 5.10 21.34 -25.26
N GLU A 249 5.93 21.24 -24.23
CA GLU A 249 7.14 22.05 -24.08
C GLU A 249 8.18 21.72 -25.18
N ILE A 250 8.41 20.44 -25.48
CA ILE A 250 9.26 20.00 -26.62
C ILE A 250 8.69 20.47 -27.96
N LYS A 251 7.37 20.40 -28.15
CA LYS A 251 6.73 20.88 -29.38
C LYS A 251 6.83 22.40 -29.52
N ASN A 252 6.66 23.15 -28.42
CA ASN A 252 6.82 24.60 -28.41
C ASN A 252 8.27 25.04 -28.64
N LEU A 253 9.24 24.33 -28.05
CA LEU A 253 10.67 24.54 -28.31
C LEU A 253 11.01 24.29 -29.78
N ASN A 254 10.53 23.18 -30.35
CA ASN A 254 10.74 22.88 -31.79
C ASN A 254 10.07 23.92 -32.71
N ILE A 255 8.86 24.39 -32.40
CA ILE A 255 8.18 25.45 -33.17
C ILE A 255 8.98 26.76 -33.10
N THR A 256 9.53 27.09 -31.93
CA THR A 256 10.34 28.30 -31.74
C THR A 256 11.65 28.20 -32.54
N ASP A 257 12.34 27.06 -32.51
CA ASP A 257 13.56 26.83 -33.30
C ASP A 257 13.32 26.83 -34.81
N THR A 258 12.17 26.34 -35.26
CA THR A 258 11.78 26.36 -36.68
C THR A 258 11.50 27.79 -37.14
N ASN A 259 10.72 28.55 -36.35
CA ASN A 259 10.44 29.96 -36.63
C ASN A 259 11.72 30.84 -36.65
N VAL A 260 12.70 30.54 -35.78
CA VAL A 260 13.98 31.25 -35.76
C VAL A 260 14.86 30.92 -36.98
N LYS A 261 14.82 29.68 -37.48
CA LYS A 261 15.50 29.31 -38.74
C LYS A 261 14.87 29.98 -39.95
N ASP A 262 13.54 29.94 -40.06
CA ASP A 262 12.82 30.57 -41.18
C ASP A 262 12.99 32.10 -41.21
N ALA A 263 13.08 32.73 -40.04
CA ALA A 263 13.39 34.17 -39.94
C ALA A 263 14.81 34.51 -40.38
N LYS A 264 15.80 33.63 -40.14
CA LYS A 264 17.19 33.84 -40.60
C LYS A 264 17.33 33.63 -42.11
N ASP A 265 16.66 32.63 -42.67
CA ASP A 265 16.73 32.36 -44.11
C ASP A 265 16.05 33.45 -44.95
N ASN A 266 15.00 34.08 -44.42
CA ASN A 266 14.37 35.26 -45.04
C ASN A 266 15.19 36.55 -44.92
N PHE A 267 16.17 36.62 -44.01
CA PHE A 267 17.03 37.78 -43.82
C PHE A 267 18.30 37.75 -44.71
N ILE A 268 18.61 36.59 -45.31
CA ILE A 268 19.81 36.35 -46.13
C ILE A 268 19.48 36.40 -47.64
N ARG A 269 18.21 36.53 -48.02
CA ARG A 269 17.75 36.80 -49.39
C ARG A 269 17.52 38.29 -49.63
#